data_AF-A0A067A0W1-F1
#
_entry.id   AF-A0A067A0W1-F1
#
_cell.length_a   1.000
_cell.length_b   1.000
_cell.length_c   1.000
_cell.angle_alpha   90.00
_cell.angle_beta   90.00
_cell.angle_gamma   90.00
#
_symmetry.space_group_name_H-M   'P 1'
#
loop_
_entity.id
_entity.type
_entity.pdbx_description
1 polymer ?
#
loop_
_entity_poly.entity_id
_entity_poly.type
_entity_poly.pdbx_seq_one_letter_code
_entity_poly.pdbx_strand_id
1 'polypeptide(L)'
;MKRRDFIGALAGATATTALTACGQQESAAPAAAKPMETVHWKMVTTWPKNFPGLGTGANRVAELINQMSGGRIDVKVYGAGELVGAFEVFDAVSSGHAQLGHAGAYYWKGKIPSAVF
;
A
#
# COMPACT_ATOMS: atom_id res chain seq x y z
N MET A 1 20.09 -36.22 54.57
CA MET A 1 21.32 -35.41 54.60
C MET A 1 22.55 -36.31 54.62
N LYS A 2 23.23 -36.44 53.47
CA LYS A 2 24.65 -36.80 53.26
C LYS A 2 24.92 -36.26 51.83
N ARG A 3 25.40 -35.04 51.54
CA ARG A 3 26.55 -34.26 52.05
C ARG A 3 27.80 -35.10 52.14
N ARG A 4 28.27 -35.61 50.99
CA ARG A 4 29.66 -35.97 50.66
C ARG A 4 29.67 -36.94 49.48
N ASP A 5 29.33 -36.42 48.30
CA ASP A 5 29.80 -37.03 47.07
C ASP A 5 30.31 -35.89 46.18
N PHE A 6 31.63 -35.92 45.98
CA PHE A 6 32.33 -35.29 44.88
C PHE A 6 32.48 -33.77 44.88
N ILE A 7 33.17 -33.30 45.92
CA ILE A 7 34.38 -32.51 45.67
C ILE A 7 35.31 -33.42 44.84
N GLY A 8 35.48 -33.15 43.55
CA GLY A 8 36.34 -34.03 42.72
C GLY A 8 36.60 -33.65 41.27
N ALA A 9 36.12 -32.51 40.75
CA ALA A 9 36.42 -32.10 39.37
C ALA A 9 36.66 -30.60 39.24
N LEU A 10 37.48 -30.05 40.15
CA LEU A 10 37.91 -28.65 40.17
C LEU A 10 39.44 -28.63 40.24
N ALA A 11 40.12 -29.11 39.19
CA ALA A 11 41.54 -28.86 38.95
C ALA A 11 41.94 -29.39 37.56
N GLY A 12 42.00 -28.51 36.57
CA GLY A 12 42.71 -28.82 35.33
C GLY A 12 42.22 -28.04 34.12
N ALA A 13 42.94 -26.95 33.81
CA ALA A 13 42.89 -26.18 32.58
C ALA A 13 41.57 -25.38 32.37
N THR A 14 41.56 -24.06 32.25
CA THR A 14 42.50 -23.14 31.61
C THR A 14 42.36 -21.74 32.22
N ALA A 15 43.50 -21.10 32.43
CA ALA A 15 43.60 -19.66 32.60
C ALA A 15 43.08 -18.97 31.33
N THR A 16 42.18 -18.00 31.51
CA THR A 16 42.07 -16.70 30.81
C THR A 16 40.62 -16.21 30.88
N THR A 17 40.24 -15.70 32.04
CA THR A 17 39.25 -14.63 32.13
C THR A 17 39.86 -13.36 31.53
N ALA A 18 39.63 -13.08 30.25
CA ALA A 18 39.57 -11.75 29.65
C ALA A 18 39.37 -11.89 28.14
N LEU A 19 38.43 -11.12 27.58
CA LEU A 19 38.15 -10.93 26.13
C LEU A 19 37.23 -11.95 25.44
N THR A 20 35.98 -12.05 25.89
CA THR A 20 34.85 -12.34 24.99
C THR A 20 33.71 -11.35 25.26
N ALA A 21 34.04 -10.06 25.16
CA ALA A 21 33.07 -8.98 25.01
C ALA A 21 32.96 -8.60 23.52
N CYS A 22 32.69 -9.57 22.65
CA CYS A 22 32.07 -9.33 21.36
C CYS A 22 30.82 -10.20 21.37
N GLY A 23 29.74 -9.56 21.83
CA GLY A 23 28.44 -10.19 21.97
C GLY A 23 28.08 -10.96 20.72
N GLN A 24 27.50 -12.12 20.97
CA GLN A 24 26.77 -12.93 20.01
C GLN A 24 26.02 -11.97 19.07
N GLN A 25 26.55 -11.81 17.86
CA GLN A 25 25.82 -11.15 16.80
C GLN A 25 24.79 -12.19 16.39
N GLU A 26 23.72 -12.24 17.18
CA GLU A 26 22.49 -12.93 16.85
C GLU A 26 22.02 -12.24 15.58
N SER A 27 22.44 -12.84 14.46
CA SER A 27 22.09 -12.41 13.12
C SER A 27 20.59 -12.58 13.07
N ALA A 28 19.87 -11.52 13.43
CA ALA A 28 18.43 -11.46 13.30
C ALA A 28 18.17 -11.76 11.83
N ALA A 29 17.65 -12.95 11.55
CA ALA A 29 17.21 -13.31 10.22
C ALA A 29 16.37 -12.13 9.70
N PRO A 30 16.57 -11.68 8.45
CA PRO A 30 15.81 -10.55 7.94
C PRO A 30 14.35 -10.85 8.17
N ALA A 31 13.68 -10.02 8.99
CA ALA A 31 12.26 -10.18 9.26
C ALA A 31 11.59 -10.23 7.89
N ALA A 32 11.02 -11.38 7.55
CA ALA A 32 10.39 -11.57 6.24
C ALA A 32 9.37 -10.44 6.07
N ALA A 33 9.60 -9.57 5.09
CA ALA A 33 8.69 -8.49 4.79
C ALA A 33 7.32 -9.12 4.53
N LYS A 34 6.31 -8.70 5.30
CA LYS A 34 4.94 -9.19 5.06
C LYS A 34 4.60 -8.89 3.60
N PRO A 35 4.04 -9.85 2.85
CA PRO A 35 3.60 -9.57 1.49
C PRO A 35 2.66 -8.37 1.52
N MET A 36 2.98 -7.35 0.71
CA MET A 36 2.13 -6.18 0.61
C MET A 36 0.84 -6.56 -0.11
N GLU A 37 -0.28 -6.28 0.53
CA GLU A 37 -1.61 -6.51 -0.01
C GLU A 37 -1.84 -5.60 -1.22
N THR A 38 -2.42 -6.15 -2.28
CA THR A 38 -2.91 -5.38 -3.43
C THR A 38 -4.25 -4.75 -3.07
N VAL A 39 -4.33 -3.44 -3.20
CA VAL A 39 -5.56 -2.67 -3.00
C VAL A 39 -6.26 -2.47 -4.33
N HIS A 40 -7.54 -2.82 -4.39
CA HIS A 40 -8.37 -2.59 -5.58
C HIS A 40 -9.19 -1.32 -5.43
N TRP A 41 -8.93 -0.35 -6.31
CA TRP A 41 -9.62 0.94 -6.34
C TRP A 41 -10.56 1.04 -7.53
N LYS A 42 -11.69 1.72 -7.33
CA LYS A 42 -12.63 2.06 -8.39
C LYS A 42 -12.41 3.51 -8.82
N MET A 43 -12.23 3.71 -10.12
CA MET A 43 -12.27 5.03 -10.75
C MET A 43 -13.54 5.16 -11.57
N VAL A 44 -14.38 6.15 -11.26
CA VAL A 44 -15.54 6.51 -12.10
C VAL A 44 -15.21 7.71 -12.97
N THR A 45 -15.70 7.72 -14.21
CA THR A 45 -15.42 8.80 -15.15
C THR A 45 -16.68 9.37 -15.80
N THR A 46 -16.63 10.66 -16.15
CA THR A 46 -17.72 11.36 -16.86
C THR A 46 -17.80 10.99 -18.33
N TRP A 47 -16.80 10.27 -18.86
CA TRP A 47 -16.68 9.92 -20.27
C TRP A 47 -17.24 8.53 -20.55
N PRO A 48 -17.77 8.26 -21.76
CA PRO A 48 -17.98 6.91 -22.22
C PRO A 48 -16.68 6.09 -22.13
N LYS A 49 -16.82 4.78 -21.95
CA LYS A 49 -15.68 3.86 -21.89
C LYS A 49 -14.81 4.02 -23.14
N ASN A 50 -13.50 4.18 -22.94
CA ASN A 50 -12.50 4.35 -24.00
C ASN A 50 -12.74 5.57 -24.92
N PHE A 51 -13.48 6.59 -24.47
CA PHE A 51 -13.67 7.81 -25.26
C PHE A 51 -12.31 8.42 -25.64
N PRO A 52 -12.05 8.73 -26.93
CA PRO A 52 -10.75 9.22 -27.38
C PRO A 52 -10.28 10.46 -26.61
N GLY A 53 -9.03 10.44 -26.17
CA GLY A 53 -8.43 11.50 -25.37
C GLY A 53 -8.84 11.39 -23.90
N LEU A 54 -10.10 11.70 -23.57
CA LEU A 54 -10.52 11.86 -22.17
C LEU A 54 -10.73 10.51 -21.44
N GLY A 55 -11.43 9.56 -22.07
CA GLY A 55 -11.64 8.22 -21.52
C GLY A 55 -10.37 7.38 -21.56
N THR A 56 -9.60 7.47 -22.65
CA THR A 56 -8.29 6.82 -22.75
C THR A 56 -7.27 7.41 -21.76
N GLY A 57 -7.38 8.71 -21.46
CA GLY A 57 -6.59 9.38 -20.42
C GLY A 57 -6.86 8.80 -19.03
N ALA A 58 -8.13 8.56 -18.68
CA ALA A 58 -8.50 7.90 -17.42
C ALA A 58 -7.87 6.49 -17.31
N ASN A 59 -7.92 5.70 -18.38
CA ASN A 59 -7.25 4.39 -18.43
C ASN A 59 -5.74 4.51 -18.24
N ARG A 60 -5.11 5.52 -18.86
CA ARG A 60 -3.66 5.75 -18.72
C ARG A 60 -3.29 6.10 -17.28
N VAL A 61 -4.09 6.90 -16.58
CA VAL A 61 -3.87 7.18 -15.15
C VAL A 61 -3.96 5.91 -14.31
N ALA A 62 -4.97 5.06 -14.55
CA ALA A 62 -5.11 3.77 -13.87
C ALA A 62 -3.88 2.86 -14.09
N GLU A 63 -3.39 2.78 -15.33
CA GLU A 63 -2.19 2.02 -15.69
C GLU A 63 -0.93 2.56 -14.98
N LEU A 64 -0.75 3.88 -14.96
CA LEU A 64 0.37 4.53 -14.28
C LEU A 64 0.34 4.30 -12.77
N ILE A 65 -0.84 4.36 -12.13
CA ILE A 65 -0.99 4.05 -10.71
C ILE A 65 -0.53 2.61 -10.42
N ASN A 66 -0.94 1.65 -11.24
CA ASN A 66 -0.54 0.26 -11.09
C ASN A 66 0.99 0.08 -11.25
N GLN A 67 1.57 0.69 -12.30
CA GLN A 67 3.01 0.62 -12.56
C GLN A 67 3.84 1.28 -11.44
N MET A 68 3.49 2.51 -11.06
CA MET A 68 4.25 3.29 -10.06
C MET A 68 4.08 2.74 -8.65
N SER A 69 2.97 2.06 -8.36
CA SER A 69 2.75 1.39 -7.08
C SER A 69 3.44 0.02 -6.99
N GLY A 70 4.02 -0.49 -8.08
CA GLY A 70 4.58 -1.83 -8.14
C GLY A 70 3.53 -2.94 -8.04
N GLY A 71 2.33 -2.71 -8.59
CA GLY A 71 1.21 -3.67 -8.54
C GLY A 71 0.40 -3.64 -7.24
N ARG A 72 0.70 -2.70 -6.34
CA ARG A 72 0.03 -2.61 -5.02
C ARG A 72 -1.30 -1.88 -5.08
N ILE A 73 -1.54 -1.09 -6.12
CA ILE A 73 -2.81 -0.39 -6.35
C ILE A 73 -3.28 -0.75 -7.75
N ASP A 74 -4.33 -1.56 -7.82
CA ASP A 74 -4.99 -1.93 -9.06
C ASP A 74 -6.27 -1.09 -9.23
N VAL A 75 -6.34 -0.29 -10.29
CA VAL A 75 -7.43 0.66 -10.52
C VAL A 75 -8.32 0.16 -11.65
N LYS A 76 -9.58 -0.13 -11.33
CA LYS A 76 -10.61 -0.44 -12.34
C LYS A 76 -11.37 0.82 -12.73
N VAL A 77 -11.35 1.13 -14.03
CA VAL A 77 -12.06 2.28 -14.61
C VAL A 77 -13.47 1.89 -15.04
N TYR A 78 -14.45 2.69 -14.63
CA TYR A 78 -15.86 2.61 -14.98
C TYR A 78 -16.26 3.84 -15.78
N GLY A 79 -16.65 3.64 -17.03
CA GLY A 79 -17.22 4.65 -17.90
C GLY A 79 -18.53 5.23 -17.36
N ALA A 80 -18.94 6.36 -17.92
CA ALA A 80 -20.21 6.99 -17.62
C ALA A 80 -21.37 5.97 -17.73
N GLY A 81 -22.16 5.85 -16.66
CA GLY A 81 -23.29 4.92 -16.58
C GLY A 81 -22.95 3.48 -16.21
N GLU A 82 -21.66 3.06 -16.17
CA GLU A 82 -21.31 1.69 -15.75
C GLU A 82 -21.42 1.49 -14.23
N LEU A 83 -21.24 2.55 -13.43
CA LEU A 83 -21.37 2.50 -11.96
C LEU A 83 -22.18 3.67 -11.40
N VAL A 84 -21.99 4.87 -11.95
CA VAL A 84 -22.72 6.10 -11.60
C VAL A 84 -23.01 6.90 -12.87
N GLY A 85 -23.95 7.84 -12.80
CA GLY A 85 -24.24 8.76 -13.89
C GLY A 85 -23.03 9.64 -14.26
N ALA A 86 -23.01 10.13 -15.50
CA ALA A 86 -21.89 10.93 -16.01
C ALA A 86 -21.58 12.16 -15.13
N PHE A 87 -22.59 12.81 -14.56
CA PHE A 87 -22.45 13.96 -13.67
C PHE A 87 -22.69 13.59 -12.20
N GLU A 88 -22.36 12.37 -11.79
CA GLU A 88 -22.38 11.95 -10.37
C GLU A 88 -20.98 11.64 -9.82
N VAL A 89 -19.92 11.78 -10.62
CA VAL A 89 -18.53 11.44 -10.25
C VAL A 89 -18.09 12.12 -8.94
N PHE A 90 -18.38 13.41 -8.75
CA PHE A 90 -17.98 14.12 -7.53
C PHE A 90 -18.66 13.54 -6.27
N ASP A 91 -19.97 13.26 -6.34
CA ASP A 91 -20.71 12.72 -5.20
C ASP A 91 -20.29 11.28 -4.90
N ALA A 92 -20.02 10.48 -5.93
CA ALA A 92 -19.51 9.12 -5.80
C ALA A 92 -18.17 9.07 -5.06
N VAL A 93 -17.27 10.00 -5.34
CA VAL A 93 -15.99 10.10 -4.62
C VAL A 93 -16.17 10.69 -3.23
N SER A 94 -16.93 11.78 -3.10
CA SER A 94 -17.16 12.45 -1.81
C SER A 94 -17.85 11.56 -0.78
N SER A 95 -18.69 10.62 -1.23
CA SER A 95 -19.36 9.64 -0.35
C SER A 95 -18.55 8.36 -0.11
N GLY A 96 -17.38 8.22 -0.72
CA GLY A 96 -16.54 7.03 -0.61
C GLY A 96 -17.00 5.83 -1.44
N HIS A 97 -18.01 5.98 -2.32
CA HIS A 97 -18.46 4.92 -3.23
C HIS A 97 -17.40 4.53 -4.28
N ALA A 98 -16.55 5.48 -4.67
CA ALA A 98 -15.38 5.27 -5.52
C ALA A 98 -14.16 5.98 -4.91
N GLN A 99 -12.96 5.44 -5.12
CA GLN A 99 -11.73 6.02 -4.58
C GLN A 99 -11.19 7.14 -5.48
N LEU A 100 -11.51 7.11 -6.78
CA LEU A 100 -11.05 8.11 -7.74
C LEU A 100 -12.18 8.54 -8.67
N GLY A 101 -12.08 9.79 -9.11
CA GLY A 101 -12.93 10.38 -10.14
C GLY A 101 -12.08 11.01 -11.23
N HIS A 102 -12.47 10.82 -12.49
CA HIS A 102 -11.85 11.50 -13.62
C HIS A 102 -12.92 12.30 -14.40
N ALA A 103 -12.84 13.63 -14.32
CA ALA A 103 -13.87 14.56 -14.76
C ALA A 103 -13.28 15.94 -15.13
N GLY A 104 -14.10 16.81 -15.71
CA GLY A 104 -13.84 18.26 -15.70
C GLY A 104 -14.36 18.90 -14.41
N ALA A 105 -13.53 19.68 -13.71
CA ALA A 105 -13.92 20.33 -12.46
C ALA A 105 -15.11 21.30 -12.64
N TYR A 106 -15.14 22.01 -13.77
CA TYR A 106 -16.16 23.03 -14.09
C TYR A 106 -17.60 22.50 -14.19
N TYR A 107 -17.81 21.17 -14.26
CA TYR A 107 -19.12 20.56 -14.14
C TYR A 107 -19.76 20.83 -12.76
N TRP A 108 -18.94 21.07 -11.74
CA TRP A 108 -19.40 21.23 -10.36
C TRP A 108 -19.53 22.67 -9.92
N LYS A 109 -19.55 23.65 -10.84
CA LYS A 109 -19.70 25.07 -10.50
C LYS A 109 -20.95 25.39 -9.65
N GLY A 110 -22.01 24.61 -9.80
CA GLY A 110 -23.24 24.74 -9.00
C GLY A 110 -23.11 24.23 -7.56
N LYS A 111 -22.07 23.44 -7.27
CA LYS A 111 -21.74 22.93 -5.92
C LYS A 111 -20.57 23.69 -5.31
N ILE A 112 -19.55 23.98 -6.12
CA ILE A 112 -18.30 24.62 -5.73
C ILE A 112 -18.07 25.78 -6.72
N PRO A 113 -18.35 27.04 -6.33
CA PRO A 113 -18.24 28.19 -7.23
C PRO A 113 -16.84 28.34 -7.88
N SER A 114 -15.78 27.98 -7.16
CA SER A 114 -14.40 28.06 -7.65
C SER A 114 -14.02 26.99 -8.66
N ALA A 115 -14.85 25.97 -8.89
CA ALA A 115 -14.52 24.85 -9.79
C ALA A 115 -14.52 25.23 -11.29
N VAL A 116 -14.89 26.47 -11.64
CA VAL A 116 -14.89 26.98 -13.01
C VAL A 116 -13.49 27.27 -13.57
N PHE A 117 -12.46 27.28 -12.73
CA PHE A 117 -11.06 27.54 -13.06
C PHE A 117 -10.21 26.29 -12.84
#